data_AF-A0A1Q7YGT6-F1
#
_entry.id   AF-A0A1Q7YGT6-F1
#
_cell.length_a   1.000
_cell.length_b   1.000
_cell.length_c   1.000
_cell.angle_alpha   90.00
_cell.angle_beta   90.00
_cell.angle_gamma   90.00
#
_symmetry.space_group_name_H-M   'P 1'
#
loop_
_entity.id
_entity.type
_entity.pdbx_description
1 polymer ?
#
loop_
_entity_poly.entity_id
_entity_poly.type
_entity_poly.pdbx_seq_one_letter_code
_entity_poly.pdbx_strand_id
1 'polypeptide(L)' 'MKEEESKESEIKEERAPNELSARALEEGVDYYIEGRYMVFTAEFLRRRGYCCESGCRHCPYKSDSEESNKAQS' A
#
# COMPACT_ATOMS: atom_id res chain seq x y z
N MET A 1 -25.19 6.21 40.38
CA MET A 1 -24.04 7.05 40.78
C MET A 1 -22.83 6.28 40.26
N LYS A 2 -22.28 6.71 39.12
CA LYS A 2 -21.11 7.61 39.06
C LYS A 2 -19.89 6.87 39.58
N GLU A 3 -18.78 6.73 38.91
CA GLU A 3 -18.14 7.18 37.68
C GLU A 3 -17.02 6.13 37.48
N GLU A 4 -16.28 6.15 36.39
CA GLU A 4 -14.81 5.92 36.36
C GLU A 4 -14.43 5.79 34.88
N GLU A 5 -14.53 6.97 34.28
CA GLU A 5 -13.73 7.46 33.19
C GLU A 5 -12.28 6.95 33.26
N SER A 6 -11.82 6.29 32.20
CA SER A 6 -10.40 6.05 31.98
C SER A 6 -10.07 6.44 30.55
N LYS A 7 -10.05 7.76 30.36
CA LYS A 7 -9.08 8.51 29.57
C LYS A 7 -8.80 7.93 28.18
N GLU A 8 -9.66 8.36 27.27
CA GLU A 8 -9.28 8.63 25.88
C GLU A 8 -8.03 9.52 25.90
N SER A 9 -6.88 8.91 25.65
CA SER A 9 -5.60 9.59 25.64
C SER A 9 -5.49 10.44 24.37
N GLU A 10 -5.55 11.75 24.56
CA GLU A 10 -5.17 12.79 23.61
C GLU A 10 -3.87 12.46 22.86
N ILE A 11 -3.95 12.37 21.53
CA ILE A 11 -2.80 12.40 20.63
C ILE A 11 -2.83 13.78 19.96
N LYS A 12 -2.05 14.72 20.48
CA LYS A 12 -1.84 16.05 19.89
C LYS A 12 -0.68 16.02 18.88
N GLU A 13 -1.05 16.32 17.64
CA GLU A 13 -0.34 17.14 16.64
C GLU A 13 0.75 16.55 15.71
N GLU A 14 0.40 16.54 14.41
CA GLU A 14 1.19 17.00 13.25
C GLU A 14 2.38 16.20 12.71
N ARG A 15 2.14 14.94 12.35
CA ARG A 15 2.75 14.39 11.13
C ARG A 15 1.64 13.73 10.35
N ALA A 16 1.33 14.27 9.17
CA ALA A 16 0.30 13.71 8.29
C ALA A 16 0.43 12.17 8.32
N PRO A 17 -0.59 11.45 8.81
CA PRO A 17 -0.50 10.00 8.85
C PRO A 17 -0.29 9.61 7.40
N ASN A 18 0.86 9.00 7.10
CA ASN A 18 1.06 8.32 5.84
C ASN A 18 -0.22 7.53 5.60
N GLU A 19 -1.01 7.87 4.58
CA GLU A 19 -2.38 7.35 4.43
C GLU A 19 -2.41 5.80 4.35
N LEU A 20 -1.25 5.18 4.09
CA LEU A 20 -1.03 3.74 4.22
C LEU A 20 -0.95 3.23 5.67
N SER A 21 -0.41 4.00 6.60
CA SER A 21 -0.20 3.60 7.99
C SER A 21 -1.44 3.76 8.87
N ALA A 22 -2.44 4.52 8.42
CA ALA A 22 -3.68 4.74 9.15
C ALA A 22 -4.71 3.61 8.97
N ARG A 23 -4.61 2.83 7.89
CA ARG A 23 -5.47 1.66 7.65
C ARG A 23 -4.68 0.38 7.88
N ALA A 24 -5.33 -0.57 8.54
CA ALA A 24 -4.81 -1.93 8.61
C ALA A 24 -4.71 -2.51 7.18
N LEU A 25 -3.66 -3.28 6.94
CA LEU A 25 -3.50 -4.04 5.71
C LEU A 25 -4.52 -5.19 5.71
N GLU A 26 -5.28 -5.32 4.63
CA GLU A 26 -6.27 -6.38 4.48
C GLU A 26 -5.69 -7.56 3.67
N GLU A 27 -5.65 -8.75 4.28
CA GLU A 27 -5.21 -9.97 3.61
C GLU A 27 -6.19 -10.35 2.47
N GLY A 28 -5.65 -10.65 1.29
CA GLY A 28 -6.39 -10.86 0.04
C GLY A 28 -6.59 -9.59 -0.81
N VAL A 29 -6.45 -8.40 -0.21
CA VAL A 29 -6.58 -7.11 -0.93
C VAL A 29 -5.24 -6.39 -1.02
N ASP A 30 -4.57 -6.13 0.10
CA ASP A 30 -3.28 -5.42 0.14
C ASP A 30 -2.10 -6.40 0.03
N TYR A 31 -2.22 -7.59 0.61
CA TYR A 31 -1.19 -8.62 0.54
C TYR A 31 -1.80 -10.01 0.70
N TYR A 32 -1.04 -11.05 0.38
CA TYR A 32 -1.37 -12.42 0.73
C TYR A 32 -0.09 -13.16 1.15
N ILE A 33 -0.27 -14.25 1.91
CA ILE A 33 0.84 -15.10 2.33
C ILE A 33 0.97 -16.28 1.36
N GLU A 34 2.11 -16.36 0.68
CA GLU A 34 2.48 -17.48 -0.17
C GLU A 34 3.57 -18.29 0.54
N GLY A 35 3.14 -19.26 1.34
CA GLY A 35 4.03 -20.08 2.16
C GLY A 35 4.70 -19.30 3.27
N ARG A 36 5.99 -18.96 3.09
CA ARG A 36 6.79 -18.15 4.04
C ARG A 36 6.99 -16.72 3.59
N TYR A 37 6.48 -16.37 2.40
CA TYR A 37 6.66 -15.06 1.80
C TYR A 37 5.38 -14.25 1.91
N MET A 38 5.52 -12.98 2.27
CA MET A 38 4.45 -11.99 2.19
C MET A 38 4.51 -11.35 0.81
N VAL A 39 3.45 -11.52 0.02
CA VAL A 39 3.37 -11.00 -1.34
C VAL A 39 2.39 -9.83 -1.36
N PHE A 40 2.89 -8.64 -1.69
CA PHE A 40 2.05 -7.46 -1.85
C PHE A 40 1.35 -7.47 -3.21
N THR A 41 0.09 -7.07 -3.20
CA THR A 41 -0.71 -6.94 -4.41
C THR A 41 -0.40 -5.63 -5.14
N ALA A 42 -0.87 -5.52 -6.38
CA ALA A 42 -0.80 -4.27 -7.13
C ALA A 42 -1.57 -3.13 -6.43
N GLU A 43 -2.66 -3.43 -5.72
CA GLU A 43 -3.47 -2.43 -5.01
C GLU A 43 -2.70 -1.76 -3.89
N PHE A 44 -1.99 -2.54 -3.06
CA PHE A 44 -1.12 -1.98 -2.03
C PHE A 44 0.00 -1.11 -2.64
N LEU A 45 0.63 -1.59 -3.71
CA LEU A 45 1.69 -0.85 -4.40
C LEU A 45 1.17 0.44 -5.06
N ARG A 46 -0.08 0.46 -5.56
CA ARG A 46 -0.75 1.67 -6.06
C ARG A 46 -1.01 2.65 -4.94
N ARG A 47 -1.56 2.18 -3.82
CA ARG A 47 -1.88 3.00 -2.65
C ARG A 47 -0.62 3.63 -2.05
N ARG A 48 0.52 2.95 -2.11
CA ARG A 48 1.84 3.47 -1.71
C ARG A 48 2.23 4.76 -2.43
N GLY A 49 1.72 4.95 -3.65
CA GLY A 49 1.88 6.19 -4.39
C GLY A 49 3.26 6.40 -5.00
N TYR A 50 4.19 5.44 -4.91
CA TYR A 50 5.48 5.52 -5.60
C TYR A 50 6.02 4.16 -6.06
N CYS A 51 6.76 4.19 -7.18
CA CYS A 51 7.53 3.05 -7.67
C CYS A 51 8.85 2.95 -6.90
N CYS A 52 9.19 1.77 -6.39
CA CYS A 52 10.46 1.52 -5.71
C CYS A 52 11.55 0.97 -6.65
N GLU A 53 11.27 0.88 -7.95
CA GLU A 53 12.19 0.43 -9.01
C GLU A 53 12.82 -0.96 -8.80
N SER A 54 12.29 -1.74 -7.84
CA SER A 54 12.83 -3.05 -7.48
C SER A 54 12.35 -4.19 -8.39
N GLY A 55 11.64 -3.86 -9.49
CA GLY A 55 11.15 -4.87 -10.45
C GLY A 55 10.11 -5.84 -9.89
N CYS A 56 9.21 -5.37 -9.01
CA CYS A 56 8.17 -6.21 -8.41
C CYS A 56 7.26 -6.86 -9.47
N ARG A 57 6.84 -8.11 -9.24
CA ARG A 57 5.97 -8.85 -10.17
C ARG A 57 4.61 -8.20 -10.40
N HIS A 58 4.03 -7.59 -9.36
CA HIS A 58 2.75 -6.87 -9.41
C HIS A 58 2.92 -5.35 -9.50
N CYS A 59 4.05 -4.87 -10.04
CA CYS A 59 4.32 -3.45 -10.12
C CYS A 59 3.26 -2.73 -10.98
N PRO A 60 2.45 -1.82 -10.42
CA PRO A 60 1.43 -1.11 -11.18
C PRO A 60 2.02 -0.05 -12.11
N TYR A 61 3.30 0.31 -11.91
CA TYR A 61 4.05 1.29 -12.71
C TYR A 61 4.84 0.64 -13.84
N LYS A 62 4.80 -0.69 -13.96
CA LYS A 62 5.43 -1.37 -15.09
C LYS A 62 4.60 -1.07 -16.33
N SER A 63 4.99 -0.04 -17.08
CA SER A 63 4.53 0.14 -18.44
C SER A 63 5.03 -1.06 -19.24
N ASP A 64 4.11 -1.89 -19.74
CA ASP A 64 4.42 -2.82 -20.82
C ASP A 64 4.87 -1.99 -22.02
N SER A 65 6.15 -1.70 -22.03
CA SER A 65 6.81 -0.83 -23.00
C SER A 65 7.08 -1.67 -24.25
N GLU A 66 6.01 -2.23 -24.83
CA GLU A 66 6.02 -2.93 -26.12
C GLU A 66 4.98 -2.36 -27.07
N GLU A 67 4.66 -1.07 -26.96
CA GLU A 67 4.03 -0.33 -28.06
C GLU A 67 4.94 0.82 -28.53
N SER A 68 6.19 0.48 -28.84
CA SER A 68 7.09 1.30 -29.67
C SER A 68 7.71 0.47 -30.81
N ASN A 69 7.02 -0.57 -31.28
CA ASN A 69 7.38 -1.34 -32.48
C ASN A 69 6.18 -1.54 -33.42
N LYS A 70 5.36 -0.51 -33.61
CA LYS A 70 4.30 -0.53 -34.64
C LYS A 70 4.06 0.82 -35.31
N ALA A 71 5.07 1.32 -36.00
CA ALA A 71 5.03 2.24 -37.15
C ALA A 71 6.48 2.64 -37.42
N GLN A 72 7.18 2.04 -38.38
CA GLN A 72 7.28 2.49 -39.78
C GLN A 72 7.82 1.26 -40.54
N SER A 73 7.03 0.61 -41.41
CA SER A 73 6.91 0.92 -42.85
C SER A 73 8.25 0.98 -43.56
#